data_AF-A0A7V2LMB4-F1
#
_entry.id   AF-A0A7V2LMB4-F1
#
_cell.length_a   1.000
_cell.length_b   1.000
_cell.length_c   1.000
_cell.angle_alpha   90.00
_cell.angle_beta   90.00
_cell.angle_gamma   90.00
#
_symmetry.space_group_name_H-M   'P 1'
#
loop_
_entity.id
_entity.type
_entity.pdbx_description
1 polymer ?
#
loop_
_entity_poly.entity_id
_entity_poly.type
_entity_poly.pdbx_seq_one_letter_code
_entity_poly.pdbx_strand_id
1 'polypeptide(L)'
;MPQVKICGITNLKDAGIAIDAGADFLGFICYPKSSRYVAPARIAGILSDLRSFGFTQDRPLSAHLRTVGVFVNESLKSIRQILAQTGLDLAQLHGGESPQVLKQLNGRAFK
;
A
#
# COMPACT_ATOMS: atom_id res chain seq x y z
N MET A 1 -3.96 15.98 14.71
CA MET A 1 -4.63 14.67 14.92
C MET A 1 -3.69 13.57 14.47
N PRO A 2 -3.72 12.38 15.10
CA PRO A 2 -2.93 11.23 14.64
C PRO A 2 -3.46 10.70 13.30
N GLN A 3 -2.57 10.11 12.48
CA GLN A 3 -2.95 9.37 11.28
C GLN A 3 -3.02 7.87 11.58
N VAL A 4 -3.98 7.16 10.97
CA VAL A 4 -4.27 5.75 11.22
C VAL A 4 -3.99 4.90 9.98
N LYS A 5 -3.16 3.86 10.13
CA LYS A 5 -2.86 2.87 9.09
C LYS A 5 -3.44 1.50 9.44
N ILE A 6 -4.27 0.94 8.55
CA ILE A 6 -4.75 -0.44 8.66
C ILE A 6 -3.89 -1.34 7.77
N CYS A 7 -3.21 -2.31 8.36
CA CYS A 7 -2.17 -3.10 7.68
C CYS A 7 -2.56 -4.58 7.53
N GLY A 8 -2.15 -5.20 6.43
CA GLY A 8 -2.45 -6.61 6.15
C GLY A 8 -3.77 -6.83 5.44
N ILE A 9 -4.20 -5.85 4.63
CA ILE A 9 -5.38 -5.98 3.77
C ILE A 9 -5.12 -7.06 2.72
N THR A 10 -6.07 -7.99 2.56
CA THR A 10 -5.96 -9.13 1.62
C THR A 10 -7.07 -9.18 0.57
N ASN A 11 -8.14 -8.43 0.77
CA ASN A 11 -9.32 -8.46 -0.08
C ASN A 11 -10.02 -7.09 -0.09
N LEU A 12 -10.88 -6.91 -1.09
CA LEU A 12 -11.61 -5.66 -1.34
C LEU A 12 -12.56 -5.30 -0.19
N LYS A 13 -13.24 -6.29 0.41
CA LYS A 13 -14.21 -6.07 1.48
C LYS A 13 -13.56 -5.44 2.71
N ASP A 14 -12.44 -6.00 3.16
CA ASP A 14 -11.70 -5.46 4.30
C ASP A 14 -11.11 -4.07 4.00
N ALA A 15 -10.69 -3.84 2.76
CA ALA A 15 -10.23 -2.53 2.32
C ALA A 15 -11.34 -1.48 2.44
N GLY A 16 -12.56 -1.79 1.97
CA GLY A 16 -13.72 -0.92 2.08
C GLY A 16 -14.09 -0.62 3.54
N ILE A 17 -14.16 -1.66 4.38
CA ILE A 17 -14.46 -1.50 5.82
C ILE A 17 -13.42 -0.58 6.50
N ALA A 18 -12.14 -0.74 6.19
CA ALA A 18 -11.08 0.10 6.75
C ALA A 18 -11.22 1.57 6.33
N ILE A 19 -11.61 1.81 5.07
CA ILE A 19 -11.85 3.17 4.57
C ILE A 19 -13.07 3.79 5.25
N ASP A 20 -14.17 3.05 5.37
CA ASP A 20 -15.40 3.51 6.02
C ASP A 20 -15.17 3.83 7.51
N ALA A 21 -14.26 3.10 8.16
CA ALA A 21 -13.82 3.35 9.53
C ALA A 21 -12.87 4.56 9.67
N GLY A 22 -12.49 5.21 8.58
CA GLY A 22 -11.66 6.43 8.58
C GLY A 22 -10.15 6.18 8.53
N ALA A 23 -9.69 5.08 7.94
CA ALA A 23 -8.26 4.86 7.75
C ALA A 23 -7.62 5.95 6.85
N ASP A 24 -6.46 6.46 7.26
CA ASP A 24 -5.61 7.31 6.43
C ASP A 24 -4.70 6.49 5.52
N PHE A 25 -4.41 5.24 5.88
CA PHE A 25 -3.57 4.37 5.05
C PHE A 25 -4.07 2.93 5.00
N LEU A 26 -3.94 2.31 3.83
CA LEU A 26 -4.11 0.87 3.64
C LEU A 26 -2.76 0.21 3.37
N GLY A 27 -2.43 -0.82 4.15
CA GLY A 27 -1.20 -1.59 4.03
C GLY A 27 -1.40 -2.96 3.41
N PHE A 28 -0.64 -3.27 2.36
CA PHE A 28 -0.60 -4.56 1.68
C PHE A 28 0.76 -5.21 1.90
N ILE A 29 0.79 -6.48 2.32
CA ILE A 29 2.05 -7.18 2.56
C ILE A 29 2.57 -7.76 1.24
N CYS A 30 3.71 -7.26 0.79
CA CYS A 30 4.40 -7.69 -0.43
C CYS A 30 5.53 -8.69 -0.13
N TYR A 31 5.44 -9.41 1.00
CA TYR A 31 6.42 -10.41 1.43
C TYR A 31 5.84 -11.83 1.41
N PRO A 32 6.29 -12.73 0.51
CA PRO A 32 5.69 -14.05 0.30
C PRO A 32 5.62 -14.98 1.52
N LYS A 33 6.50 -14.82 2.51
CA LYS A 33 6.47 -15.67 3.72
C LYS A 33 5.44 -15.22 4.76
N SER A 34 4.75 -14.10 4.53
CA SER A 34 3.67 -13.66 5.42
C SER A 34 2.37 -14.39 5.11
N SER A 35 1.62 -14.81 6.13
CA SER A 35 0.25 -15.32 5.96
C SER A 35 -0.72 -14.28 5.38
N ARG A 36 -0.36 -12.99 5.44
CA ARG A 36 -1.13 -11.86 4.89
C ARG A 36 -0.57 -11.38 3.55
N TYR A 37 0.31 -12.16 2.92
CA TYR A 37 0.87 -11.84 1.61
C TYR A 37 -0.23 -11.72 0.55
N VAL A 38 -0.11 -10.70 -0.31
CA VAL A 38 -0.98 -10.51 -1.47
C VAL A 38 -0.11 -10.34 -2.71
N ALA A 39 -0.36 -11.15 -3.74
CA ALA A 39 0.35 -11.03 -5.01
C ALA A 39 0.10 -9.64 -5.65
N PRO A 40 1.11 -9.02 -6.29
CA PRO A 40 0.96 -7.70 -6.91
C PRO A 40 -0.22 -7.57 -7.87
N ALA A 41 -0.52 -8.60 -8.66
CA ALA A 41 -1.68 -8.60 -9.55
C ALA A 41 -3.02 -8.48 -8.79
N ARG A 42 -3.13 -9.14 -7.63
CA ARG A 42 -4.32 -9.05 -6.77
C ARG A 42 -4.43 -7.69 -6.08
N ILE A 43 -3.31 -7.10 -5.65
CA ILE A 43 -3.28 -5.73 -5.14
C ILE A 43 -3.78 -4.76 -6.22
N ALA A 44 -3.26 -4.88 -7.45
CA ALA A 44 -3.69 -4.05 -8.58
C ALA A 44 -5.19 -4.15 -8.84
N GLY A 45 -5.76 -5.36 -8.79
CA GLY A 45 -7.20 -5.60 -8.90
C GLY A 45 -8.00 -4.90 -7.80
N ILE A 46 -7.63 -5.09 -6.52
CA ILE A 46 -8.30 -4.42 -5.39
C ILE A 46 -8.25 -2.90 -5.55
N LEU A 47 -7.10 -2.33 -5.89
CA LEU A 47 -6.95 -0.89 -6.06
C LEU A 47 -7.72 -0.38 -7.28
N SER A 48 -7.83 -1.16 -8.35
CA SER A 48 -8.65 -0.83 -9.51
C SER A 48 -10.13 -0.80 -9.15
N ASP A 49 -10.60 -1.82 -8.44
CA ASP A 49 -11.97 -1.93 -7.98
C ASP A 49 -12.34 -0.76 -7.05
N LEU A 50 -11.48 -0.45 -6.07
CA LEU A 50 -11.65 0.71 -5.19
C LEU A 50 -11.72 2.03 -5.99
N ARG A 51 -10.97 2.18 -7.08
CA ARG A 51 -11.09 3.37 -7.94
C ARG A 51 -12.40 3.40 -8.73
N SER A 52 -12.86 2.25 -9.22
CA SER A 52 -14.07 2.12 -10.03
C SER A 52 -15.38 2.36 -9.26
N PHE A 53 -15.45 2.00 -7.97
CA PHE A 53 -16.66 2.13 -7.15
C PHE A 53 -17.05 3.58 -6.78
N GLY A 54 -16.49 4.60 -7.44
CA GLY A 54 -16.87 5.98 -7.15
C GLY A 54 -16.38 6.46 -5.78
N PHE A 55 -15.25 5.95 -5.32
CA PHE A 55 -14.41 6.75 -4.44
C PHE A 55 -14.01 8.00 -5.26
N THR A 56 -14.74 9.11 -5.02
CA THR A 56 -14.94 10.40 -5.78
C THR A 56 -16.29 10.43 -6.55
N GLN A 57 -17.31 11.22 -6.17
CA GLN A 57 -17.45 12.69 -6.39
C GLN A 57 -18.05 13.47 -5.20
N ASP A 58 -18.85 12.86 -4.31
CA ASP A 58 -19.50 13.57 -3.17
C ASP A 58 -18.71 13.44 -1.85
N ARG A 59 -17.70 12.58 -1.86
CA ARG A 59 -16.55 12.57 -0.95
C ARG A 59 -15.37 12.15 -1.82
N PRO A 60 -14.34 12.99 -2.06
CA PRO A 60 -13.14 12.47 -2.67
C PRO A 60 -12.64 11.28 -1.82
N LEU A 61 -11.70 10.46 -2.32
CA LEU A 61 -10.72 9.83 -1.44
C LEU A 61 -10.50 10.85 -0.33
N SER A 62 -10.66 10.52 0.96
CA SER A 62 -10.12 11.42 1.99
C SER A 62 -8.80 11.89 1.41
N ALA A 63 -8.57 13.21 1.23
CA ALA A 63 -7.43 13.70 0.44
C ALA A 63 -6.07 13.15 0.95
N HIS A 64 -6.14 12.39 2.03
CA HIS A 64 -5.14 11.75 2.85
C HIS A 64 -5.06 10.22 2.70
N LEU A 65 -6.01 9.51 2.06
CA LEU A 65 -5.94 8.05 1.94
C LEU A 65 -4.78 7.65 1.02
N ARG A 66 -3.79 6.96 1.58
CA ARG A 66 -2.62 6.49 0.84
C ARG A 66 -2.42 4.99 1.00
N THR A 67 -1.92 4.36 -0.04
CA THR A 67 -1.71 2.92 -0.09
C THR A 67 -0.23 2.59 0.09
N VAL A 68 0.05 1.56 0.88
CA VAL A 68 1.41 1.22 1.32
C VAL A 68 1.70 -0.25 1.01
N GLY A 69 2.75 -0.52 0.25
CA GLY A 69 3.33 -1.85 0.14
C GLY A 69 4.35 -2.09 1.26
N VAL A 70 4.25 -3.20 1.98
CA VAL A 70 5.24 -3.59 3.00
C VAL A 70 6.21 -4.60 2.41
N PHE A 71 7.49 -4.24 2.41
CA PHE A 71 8.58 -5.01 1.82
C PHE A 71 9.55 -5.47 2.91
N VAL A 72 10.16 -6.64 2.72
CA VAL A 72 11.14 -7.22 3.63
C VAL A 72 12.33 -7.74 2.83
N ASN A 73 13.46 -7.06 2.94
CA ASN A 73 14.71 -7.35 2.24
C ASN A 73 14.54 -7.43 0.71
N GLU A 74 13.62 -6.66 0.15
CA GLU A 74 13.31 -6.70 -1.27
C GLU A 74 14.25 -5.78 -2.06
N SER A 75 14.59 -6.16 -3.30
CA SER A 75 15.47 -5.32 -4.12
C SER A 75 14.78 -4.02 -4.56
N LEU A 76 15.54 -2.93 -4.69
CA LEU A 76 15.02 -1.65 -5.18
C LEU A 76 14.28 -1.77 -6.53
N LYS A 77 14.82 -2.59 -7.43
CA LYS A 77 14.22 -2.86 -8.75
C LYS A 77 12.84 -3.49 -8.59
N SER A 78 12.73 -4.51 -7.74
CA SER A 78 11.48 -5.21 -7.45
C SER A 78 10.46 -4.31 -6.78
N ILE A 79 10.86 -3.51 -5.78
CA ILE A 79 10.00 -2.52 -5.12
C ILE A 79 9.40 -1.56 -6.16
N ARG A 80 10.24 -0.96 -7.03
CA ARG A 80 9.77 -0.03 -8.06
C ARG A 80 8.81 -0.70 -9.05
N GLN A 81 9.09 -1.92 -9.46
CA GLN A 81 8.23 -2.69 -10.35
C GLN A 81 6.86 -2.96 -9.71
N ILE A 82 6.84 -3.35 -8.43
CA ILE A 82 5.59 -3.61 -7.71
C ILE A 82 4.80 -2.32 -7.54
N LEU A 83 5.44 -1.21 -7.15
CA LEU A 83 4.77 0.09 -7.05
C LEU A 83 4.15 0.52 -8.39
N ALA A 84 4.89 0.35 -9.50
CA ALA A 84 4.40 0.69 -10.84
C ALA A 84 3.25 -0.22 -11.29
N GLN A 85 3.35 -1.53 -11.04
CA GLN A 85 2.34 -2.51 -11.42
C GLN A 85 1.02 -2.33 -10.65
N THR A 86 1.12 -2.02 -9.35
CA THR A 86 -0.04 -1.96 -8.45
C THR A 86 -0.70 -0.59 -8.42
N GLY A 87 0.09 0.47 -8.62
CA GLY A 87 -0.33 1.84 -8.34
C GLY A 87 -0.29 2.19 -6.85
N LEU A 88 0.49 1.47 -6.04
CA LEU A 88 0.71 1.81 -4.63
C LEU A 88 1.44 3.15 -4.47
N ASP A 89 1.10 3.94 -3.45
CA ASP A 89 1.68 5.27 -3.24
C ASP A 89 3.07 5.19 -2.60
N LEU A 90 3.19 4.36 -1.57
CA LEU A 90 4.34 4.27 -0.67
C LEU A 90 4.87 2.86 -0.51
N ALA A 91 6.18 2.76 -0.22
CA ALA A 91 6.84 1.55 0.26
C ALA A 91 7.23 1.69 1.73
N GLN A 92 6.81 0.76 2.58
CA GLN A 92 7.32 0.59 3.93
C GLN A 92 8.39 -0.51 3.90
N LEU A 93 9.61 -0.18 4.30
CA LEU A 93 10.75 -1.11 4.36
C LEU A 93 10.88 -1.67 5.78
N HIS A 94 10.57 -2.94 5.97
CA HIS A 94 10.50 -3.57 7.30
C HIS A 94 11.66 -4.54 7.59
N GLY A 95 12.61 -4.70 6.67
CA GLY A 95 13.76 -5.59 6.83
C GLY A 95 15.04 -4.86 7.27
N GLY A 96 16.18 -5.42 6.85
CA GLY A 96 17.53 -4.87 7.04
C GLY A 96 17.95 -3.91 5.92
N GLU A 97 17.02 -3.37 5.13
CA GLU A 97 17.36 -2.47 4.01
C GLU A 97 18.10 -1.24 4.52
N SER A 98 19.14 -0.84 3.77
CA SER A 98 19.98 0.29 4.14
C SER A 98 19.25 1.62 3.95
N PRO A 99 19.65 2.69 4.66
CA PRO A 99 19.11 4.04 4.46
C PRO A 99 19.27 4.56 3.02
N GLN A 100 20.19 4.00 2.22
CA GLN A 100 20.38 4.38 0.82
C GLN A 100 19.17 3.96 -0.03
N VAL A 101 18.54 2.82 0.28
CA VAL A 101 17.33 2.34 -0.42
C VAL A 101 16.19 3.35 -0.25
N LEU A 102 16.00 3.90 0.96
CA LEU A 102 15.01 4.95 1.22
C LEU A 102 15.24 6.19 0.35
N LYS A 103 16.48 6.68 0.28
CA LYS A 103 16.84 7.84 -0.55
C LYS A 103 16.54 7.60 -2.03
N GLN A 104 16.80 6.39 -2.53
CA GLN A 104 16.59 6.03 -3.93
C GLN A 104 15.11 5.85 -4.32
N LEU A 105 14.19 5.83 -3.34
CA LEU A 105 12.75 5.78 -3.58
C LEU A 105 12.11 7.19 -3.61
N ASN A 106 12.91 8.27 -3.64
CA ASN A 106 12.49 9.65 -3.94
C ASN A 106 11.28 10.12 -3.11
N GLY A 107 11.30 9.89 -1.79
CA GLY A 107 10.21 10.30 -0.89
C GLY A 107 8.96 9.41 -0.93
N ARG A 108 8.98 8.32 -1.71
CA ARG A 108 7.92 7.30 -1.75
C ARG A 108 8.17 6.14 -0.79
N ALA A 109 9.08 6.28 0.19
CA ALA A 109 9.36 5.21 1.13
C ALA A 109 9.66 5.70 2.55
N PHE A 110 9.35 4.85 3.51
CA PHE A 110 9.65 5.02 4.93
C PHE A 110 9.97 3.67 5.58
N LYS A 111 10.45 3.69 6.82
CA LYS A 111 10.76 2.50 7.62
C LYS A 111 9.78 2.43 8.79
#